data_AF-A0A653W0M9-F1
#
_entry.id   AF-A0A653W0M9-F1
#
_cell.length_a   1.000
_cell.length_b   1.000
_cell.length_c   1.000
_cell.angle_alpha   90.00
_cell.angle_beta   90.00
_cell.angle_gamma   90.00
#
_symmetry.space_group_name_H-M   'P 1'
#
loop_
_entity.id
_entity.type
_entity.pdbx_description
1 polymer ?
#
loop_
_entity_poly.entity_id
_entity_poly.type
_entity_poly.pdbx_seq_one_letter_code
_entity_poly.pdbx_strand_id
1 'polypeptide(L)'
;MRKALLVLSAIVLLSALAQLFFAGYFHFQNTIEAQRDAGVYHSVNGQYVLRYSALLAAIVAAIAKVGSRTIWLAAGIFLLTWLQLIIFIVGGMLTGSSPEFITPAGSWVVAIHPLVGAMMIFMSYWLFKRAQAAALNPQPLPPKAAASDASTSPSTA
;
A
#
# COMPACT_ATOMS: atom_id res chain seq x y z
N MET A 1 -6.26 17.57 6.02
CA MET A 1 -5.78 16.30 5.41
C MET A 1 -5.05 15.35 6.35
N ARG A 2 -4.32 15.80 7.38
CA ARG A 2 -3.56 14.89 8.28
C ARG A 2 -4.45 13.88 9.04
N LYS A 3 -5.63 14.28 9.53
CA LYS A 3 -6.61 13.36 10.14
C LYS A 3 -7.19 12.35 9.13
N ALA A 4 -7.47 12.79 7.90
CA ALA A 4 -7.91 11.90 6.83
C ALA A 4 -6.82 10.86 6.48
N LEU A 5 -5.54 11.27 6.46
CA LEU A 5 -4.42 10.36 6.30
C LEU A 5 -4.37 9.31 7.42
N LEU A 6 -4.59 9.72 8.68
CA LEU A 6 -4.66 8.79 9.81
C LEU A 6 -5.75 7.73 9.58
N VAL A 7 -6.97 8.13 9.24
CA VAL A 7 -8.07 7.19 8.96
C VAL A 7 -7.72 6.26 7.81
N LEU A 8 -7.23 6.79 6.69
CA LEU A 8 -6.83 5.98 5.54
C LEU A 8 -5.69 5.01 5.87
N SER A 9 -4.69 5.44 6.63
CA SER A 9 -3.59 4.57 7.05
C SER A 9 -4.06 3.45 7.97
N ALA A 10 -5.08 3.69 8.81
CA ALA A 10 -5.71 2.66 9.61
C ALA A 10 -6.46 1.65 8.72
N ILE A 11 -7.21 2.13 7.72
CA ILE A 11 -7.88 1.27 6.74
C ILE A 11 -6.86 0.41 5.98
N VAL A 12 -5.75 1.00 5.51
CA VAL A 12 -4.69 0.26 4.81
C VAL A 12 -4.07 -0.80 5.71
N LEU A 13 -3.76 -0.48 6.97
CA LEU A 13 -3.21 -1.45 7.94
C LEU A 13 -4.20 -2.58 8.23
N LEU A 14 -5.45 -2.25 8.57
CA LEU A 14 -6.48 -3.23 8.84
C LEU A 14 -6.77 -4.11 7.62
N SER A 15 -6.78 -3.54 6.42
CA SER A 15 -6.95 -4.27 5.17
C SER A 15 -5.75 -5.19 4.88
N ALA A 16 -4.52 -4.77 5.16
CA ALA A 16 -3.34 -5.63 5.02
C ALA A 16 -3.35 -6.80 6.02
N LEU A 17 -3.78 -6.57 7.27
CA LEU A 17 -3.96 -7.63 8.26
C LEU A 17 -5.10 -8.59 7.87
N ALA A 18 -6.23 -8.04 7.43
CA ALA A 18 -7.35 -8.83 6.92
C ALA A 18 -6.96 -9.67 5.72
N GLN A 19 -6.05 -9.19 4.87
CA GLN A 19 -5.54 -9.95 3.72
C GLN A 19 -4.88 -11.26 4.16
N LEU A 20 -4.09 -11.24 5.23
CA LEU A 20 -3.46 -12.44 5.79
C LEU A 20 -4.50 -13.38 6.40
N PHE A 21 -5.48 -12.84 7.13
CA PHE A 21 -6.60 -13.64 7.66
C PHE A 21 -7.38 -14.31 6.53
N PHE A 22 -7.77 -13.57 5.50
CA PHE A 22 -8.48 -14.10 4.35
C PHE A 22 -7.64 -15.10 3.55
N ALA A 23 -6.32 -14.91 3.46
CA ALA A 23 -5.43 -15.89 2.83
C ALA A 23 -5.44 -17.23 3.59
N GLY A 24 -5.35 -17.19 4.92
CA GLY A 24 -5.46 -18.37 5.76
C GLY A 24 -6.83 -19.03 5.66
N TYR A 25 -7.90 -18.24 5.81
CA TYR A 25 -9.28 -18.72 5.67
C TYR A 25 -9.49 -19.39 4.30
N PHE A 26 -9.04 -18.77 3.22
CA PHE A 26 -9.02 -19.34 1.88
C PHE A 26 -8.26 -20.67 1.82
N HIS A 27 -7.01 -20.70 2.30
CA HIS A 27 -6.12 -21.83 2.08
C HIS A 27 -6.50 -23.08 2.91
N PHE A 28 -7.12 -22.89 4.08
CA PHE A 28 -7.46 -23.97 4.99
C PHE A 28 -8.89 -24.51 4.84
N GLN A 29 -9.55 -24.25 3.70
CA GLN A 29 -10.85 -24.86 3.40
C GLN A 29 -10.70 -26.35 3.08
N ASN A 30 -11.73 -27.14 3.41
CA ASN A 30 -11.72 -28.60 3.28
C ASN A 30 -12.24 -29.12 1.93
N THR A 31 -12.80 -28.26 1.08
CA THR A 31 -13.22 -28.59 -0.29
C THR A 31 -12.75 -27.52 -1.27
N ILE A 32 -12.62 -27.89 -2.54
CA ILE A 32 -12.18 -26.96 -3.61
C ILE A 32 -13.22 -25.85 -3.81
N GLU A 33 -14.51 -26.18 -3.72
CA GLU A 33 -15.61 -25.23 -3.84
C GLU A 33 -15.55 -24.18 -2.71
N ALA A 34 -15.43 -24.64 -1.46
CA ALA A 34 -15.29 -23.75 -0.32
C ALA A 34 -14.01 -22.89 -0.41
N GLN A 35 -12.91 -23.48 -0.91
CA GLN A 35 -11.67 -22.76 -1.17
C GLN A 35 -11.91 -21.64 -2.19
N ARG A 36 -12.60 -21.92 -3.30
CA ARG A 36 -12.91 -20.92 -4.33
C ARG A 36 -13.76 -19.78 -3.78
N ASP A 37 -14.81 -20.11 -3.04
CA ASP A 37 -15.73 -19.12 -2.45
C ASP A 37 -15.01 -18.23 -1.42
N ALA A 38 -14.19 -18.83 -0.55
CA ALA A 38 -13.37 -18.11 0.42
C ALA A 38 -12.30 -17.24 -0.24
N GLY A 39 -11.74 -17.68 -1.38
CA GLY A 39 -10.74 -16.96 -2.15
C GLY A 39 -11.24 -15.60 -2.67
N VAL A 40 -12.55 -15.45 -2.87
CA VAL A 40 -13.16 -14.17 -3.29
C VAL A 40 -12.86 -13.05 -2.28
N TYR A 41 -12.91 -13.33 -0.96
CA TYR A 41 -12.63 -12.31 0.06
C TYR A 41 -11.19 -11.82 0.00
N HIS A 42 -10.23 -12.73 -0.13
CA HIS A 42 -8.82 -12.40 -0.29
C HIS A 42 -8.59 -11.59 -1.58
N SER A 43 -9.19 -12.03 -2.68
CA SER A 43 -9.07 -11.34 -3.98
C SER A 43 -9.67 -9.94 -3.93
N VAL A 44 -10.89 -9.78 -3.42
CA VAL A 44 -11.59 -8.49 -3.39
C VAL A 44 -10.90 -7.49 -2.45
N ASN A 45 -10.50 -7.92 -1.26
CA ASN A 45 -9.78 -7.04 -0.33
C ASN A 45 -8.43 -6.60 -0.92
N GLY A 46 -7.65 -7.51 -1.48
CA GLY A 46 -6.35 -7.18 -2.06
C GLY A 46 -6.43 -6.29 -3.31
N GLN A 47 -7.33 -6.62 -4.24
CA GLN A 47 -7.41 -5.94 -5.54
C GLN A 47 -8.12 -4.59 -5.48
N TYR A 48 -9.11 -4.44 -4.60
CA TYR A 48 -9.91 -3.23 -4.54
C TYR A 48 -9.63 -2.45 -3.25
N VAL A 49 -9.94 -3.03 -2.08
CA VAL A 49 -9.89 -2.28 -0.82
C VAL A 49 -8.48 -1.80 -0.51
N LEU A 50 -7.50 -2.71 -0.46
CA LEU A 50 -6.12 -2.39 -0.11
C LEU A 50 -5.46 -1.52 -1.19
N ARG A 51 -5.67 -1.86 -2.46
CA ARG A 51 -5.10 -1.11 -3.61
C ARG A 51 -5.57 0.33 -3.64
N TYR A 52 -6.88 0.57 -3.65
CA TYR A 52 -7.41 1.93 -3.79
C TYR A 52 -7.25 2.74 -2.50
N SER A 53 -7.33 2.12 -1.32
CA SER A 53 -7.04 2.82 -0.06
C SER A 53 -5.57 3.23 0.04
N ALA A 54 -4.62 2.42 -0.42
CA ALA A 54 -3.21 2.78 -0.48
C ALA A 54 -2.94 3.92 -1.47
N LEU A 55 -3.57 3.89 -2.65
CA LEU A 55 -3.49 4.98 -3.62
C LEU A 55 -4.03 6.29 -3.03
N LEU A 56 -5.21 6.23 -2.41
CA LEU A 56 -5.82 7.39 -1.79
C LEU A 56 -4.98 7.91 -0.62
N ALA A 57 -4.38 7.03 0.18
CA ALA A 57 -3.45 7.40 1.24
C ALA A 57 -2.21 8.12 0.68
N ALA A 58 -1.67 7.70 -0.46
CA ALA A 58 -0.54 8.37 -1.11
C ALA A 58 -0.90 9.78 -1.59
N ILE A 59 -2.05 9.93 -2.25
CA ILE A 59 -2.58 11.23 -2.69
C ILE A 59 -2.80 12.14 -1.48
N VAL A 60 -3.49 11.64 -0.44
CA VAL A 60 -3.79 12.42 0.76
C VAL A 60 -2.50 12.78 1.53
N ALA A 61 -1.50 11.90 1.56
CA ALA A 61 -0.20 12.21 2.14
C ALA A 61 0.51 13.36 1.41
N ALA A 62 0.44 13.38 0.07
CA ALA A 62 0.99 14.47 -0.73
C ALA A 62 0.27 15.80 -0.44
N ILE A 63 -1.07 15.80 -0.45
CA ILE A 63 -1.87 16.99 -0.14
C ILE A 63 -1.63 17.46 1.31
N ALA A 64 -1.47 16.53 2.25
CA ALA A 64 -1.20 16.83 3.66
C ALA A 64 0.23 17.31 3.94
N LYS A 65 1.13 17.25 2.94
CA LYS A 65 2.54 17.66 3.03
C LYS A 65 3.28 17.01 4.21
N VAL A 66 3.06 15.72 4.47
CA VAL A 66 3.63 14.96 5.62
C VAL A 66 5.07 14.45 5.39
N GLY A 67 5.74 14.94 4.35
CA GLY A 67 7.12 14.58 3.98
C GLY A 67 7.20 13.45 2.95
N SER A 68 8.23 13.52 2.09
CA SER A 68 8.45 12.61 0.96
C SER A 68 8.54 11.14 1.38
N ARG A 69 9.19 10.84 2.52
CA ARG A 69 9.32 9.49 3.05
C ARG A 69 7.96 8.84 3.38
N THR A 70 6.96 9.62 3.80
CA THR A 70 5.62 9.10 4.11
C THR A 70 4.80 8.93 2.83
N ILE A 71 4.95 9.84 1.86
CA ILE A 71 4.33 9.74 0.54
C ILE A 71 4.82 8.48 -0.18
N TRP A 72 6.14 8.27 -0.24
CA TRP A 72 6.74 7.09 -0.86
C TRP A 72 6.42 5.79 -0.13
N LEU A 73 6.20 5.84 1.19
CA LEU A 73 5.75 4.66 1.93
C LEU A 73 4.35 4.22 1.47
N ALA A 74 3.40 5.16 1.34
CA ALA A 74 2.06 4.87 0.85
C ALA A 74 2.06 4.46 -0.64
N ALA A 75 2.81 5.17 -1.48
CA ALA A 75 2.97 4.83 -2.89
C ALA A 75 3.62 3.45 -3.07
N GLY A 76 4.61 3.11 -2.24
CA GLY A 76 5.25 1.80 -2.22
C GLY A 76 4.26 0.68 -1.92
N ILE A 77 3.38 0.85 -0.91
CA ILE A 77 2.32 -0.14 -0.61
C ILE A 77 1.41 -0.32 -1.83
N PHE A 78 0.98 0.76 -2.48
CA PHE A 78 0.17 0.69 -3.69
C PHE A 78 0.89 -0.07 -4.82
N LEU A 79 2.16 0.23 -5.10
CA LEU A 79 2.96 -0.46 -6.10
C LEU A 79 3.14 -1.94 -5.77
N LEU A 80 3.32 -2.29 -4.50
CA LEU A 80 3.41 -3.68 -4.07
C LEU A 80 2.10 -4.45 -4.34
N THR A 81 0.92 -3.82 -4.30
CA THR A 81 -0.34 -4.49 -4.73
C THR A 81 -0.35 -4.88 -6.20
N TRP A 82 0.40 -4.18 -7.04
CA TRP A 82 0.57 -4.53 -8.46
C TRP A 82 1.63 -5.60 -8.63
N LEU A 83 2.73 -5.52 -7.87
CA LEU A 83 3.73 -6.58 -7.84
C LEU A 83 3.09 -7.94 -7.49
N GLN A 84 2.15 -7.97 -6.54
CA GLN A 84 1.41 -9.19 -6.22
C GLN A 84 0.72 -9.80 -7.44
N LEU A 85 0.05 -8.98 -8.27
CA LEU A 85 -0.59 -9.44 -9.50
C LEU A 85 0.45 -9.92 -10.54
N ILE A 86 1.56 -9.19 -10.67
CA ILE A 86 2.63 -9.52 -11.61
C ILE A 86 3.27 -10.87 -11.27
N ILE A 87 3.45 -11.19 -9.98
CA ILE A 87 3.96 -12.50 -9.53
C ILE A 87 3.11 -13.64 -10.10
N PHE A 88 1.78 -13.52 -10.08
CA PHE A 88 0.91 -14.55 -10.62
C PHE A 88 0.92 -14.61 -12.15
N ILE A 89 0.82 -13.47 -12.83
CA ILE A 89 0.77 -13.43 -14.31
C ILE A 89 2.10 -13.90 -14.90
N VAL A 90 3.19 -13.24 -14.52
CA VAL A 90 4.52 -13.53 -15.06
C VAL A 90 5.02 -14.86 -14.55
N GLY A 91 4.78 -15.19 -13.26
CA GLY A 91 5.11 -16.49 -12.71
C GLY A 91 4.39 -17.63 -13.43
N GLY A 92 3.10 -17.48 -13.73
CA GLY A 92 2.34 -18.44 -14.53
C GLY A 92 2.94 -18.64 -15.92
N MET A 93 3.17 -17.53 -16.65
CA MET A 93 3.77 -17.56 -17.99
C MET A 93 5.15 -18.24 -18.02
N LEU A 94 6.02 -17.94 -17.06
CA LEU A 94 7.39 -18.47 -17.03
C LEU A 94 7.49 -19.92 -16.57
N THR A 95 6.49 -20.40 -15.82
CA THR A 95 6.52 -21.75 -15.22
C THR A 95 5.53 -22.72 -15.85
N GLY A 96 4.75 -22.26 -16.83
CA GLY A 96 3.66 -23.04 -17.45
C GLY A 96 2.48 -23.29 -16.51
N SER A 97 2.34 -22.52 -15.43
CA SER A 97 1.23 -22.68 -14.48
C SER A 97 0.00 -21.88 -14.93
N SER A 98 -1.17 -22.45 -14.70
CA SER A 98 -2.49 -21.85 -14.93
C SER A 98 -3.35 -21.95 -13.67
N PRO A 99 -4.53 -21.29 -13.64
CA PRO A 99 -5.50 -21.46 -12.55
C PRO A 99 -5.95 -22.91 -12.33
N GLU A 100 -5.93 -23.74 -13.38
CA GLU A 100 -6.35 -25.14 -13.36
C GLU A 100 -5.20 -26.11 -13.07
N PHE A 101 -3.95 -25.69 -13.30
CA PHE A 101 -2.78 -26.54 -13.17
C PHE A 101 -1.56 -25.74 -12.69
N ILE A 102 -1.11 -25.99 -11.46
CA ILE A 102 0.08 -25.34 -10.91
C ILE A 102 1.28 -26.28 -10.97
N THR A 103 2.36 -25.84 -11.62
CA THR A 103 3.61 -26.60 -11.69
C THR A 103 4.41 -26.44 -10.39
N PRO A 104 5.33 -27.37 -10.05
CA PRO A 104 6.21 -27.20 -8.89
C PRO A 104 7.02 -25.89 -8.93
N ALA A 105 7.49 -25.48 -10.11
CA ALA A 105 8.16 -24.20 -10.30
C ALA A 105 7.23 -23.01 -10.06
N GLY A 106 5.98 -23.08 -10.52
CA GLY A 106 4.94 -22.09 -10.24
C GLY A 106 4.68 -21.92 -8.74
N SER A 107 4.59 -23.02 -8.00
CA SER A 107 4.42 -22.99 -6.54
C SER A 107 5.57 -22.26 -5.85
N TRP A 108 6.82 -22.47 -6.27
CA TRP A 108 7.99 -21.77 -5.74
C TRP A 108 7.97 -20.26 -6.04
N VAL A 109 7.57 -19.87 -7.26
CA VAL A 109 7.43 -18.45 -7.61
C VAL A 109 6.32 -17.79 -6.79
N VAL A 110 5.17 -18.45 -6.66
CA VAL A 110 4.04 -17.94 -5.87
C VAL A 110 4.39 -17.86 -4.38
N ALA A 111 5.35 -18.64 -3.85
CA ALA A 111 5.79 -18.51 -2.47
C ALA A 111 6.40 -17.14 -2.11
N ILE A 112 6.76 -16.32 -3.11
CA ILE A 112 7.18 -14.92 -2.91
C ILE A 112 5.99 -14.03 -2.49
N HIS A 113 4.77 -14.36 -2.91
CA HIS A 113 3.53 -13.63 -2.61
C HIS A 113 3.33 -13.33 -1.11
N PRO A 114 3.36 -14.31 -0.20
CA PRO A 114 3.20 -14.06 1.23
C PRO A 114 4.34 -13.20 1.82
N LEU A 115 5.56 -13.28 1.29
CA LEU A 115 6.67 -12.43 1.74
C LEU A 115 6.42 -10.96 1.39
N VAL A 116 5.93 -10.69 0.18
CA VAL A 116 5.51 -9.34 -0.23
C VAL A 116 4.32 -8.87 0.62
N GLY A 117 3.38 -9.77 0.95
CA GLY A 117 2.26 -9.49 1.85
C GLY A 117 2.72 -9.07 3.25
N ALA A 118 3.68 -9.79 3.83
CA ALA A 118 4.28 -9.44 5.12
C ALA A 118 4.99 -8.08 5.09
N MET A 119 5.71 -7.77 4.01
CA MET A 119 6.32 -6.45 3.81
C MET A 119 5.26 -5.34 3.77
N MET A 120 4.13 -5.55 3.11
CA MET A 120 3.03 -4.58 3.07
C MET A 120 2.40 -4.35 4.46
N ILE A 121 2.28 -5.39 5.29
CA ILE A 121 1.83 -5.25 6.68
C ILE A 121 2.82 -4.37 7.45
N PHE A 122 4.11 -4.66 7.34
CA PHE A 122 5.15 -3.85 7.98
C PHE A 122 5.12 -2.38 7.53
N MET A 123 5.03 -2.14 6.22
CA MET A 123 4.98 -0.77 5.67
C MET A 123 3.70 -0.03 6.09
N SER A 124 2.55 -0.70 6.11
CA SER A 124 1.27 -0.10 6.51
C SER A 124 1.24 0.25 8.00
N TYR A 125 1.87 -0.56 8.86
CA TYR A 125 2.10 -0.22 10.26
C TYR A 125 2.88 1.09 10.41
N TRP A 126 4.00 1.23 9.67
CA TRP A 126 4.80 2.46 9.71
C TRP A 126 4.07 3.66 9.11
N LEU A 127 3.25 3.47 8.09
CA LEU A 127 2.41 4.52 7.53
C LEU A 127 1.42 5.01 8.59
N PHE A 128 0.76 4.10 9.29
CA PHE A 128 -0.15 4.42 10.39
C PHE A 128 0.55 5.18 11.51
N LYS A 129 1.72 4.73 11.97
CA LYS A 129 2.48 5.43 13.02
C LYS A 129 2.89 6.85 12.62
N ARG A 130 3.32 7.04 11.36
CA ARG A 130 3.67 8.38 10.84
C ARG A 130 2.45 9.28 10.68
N ALA A 131 1.35 8.74 10.19
CA ALA A 131 0.10 9.47 10.06
C ALA A 131 -0.48 9.89 11.43
N GLN A 132 -0.40 9.00 12.42
CA GLN A 132 -0.77 9.27 13.81
C GLN A 132 0.07 10.41 14.39
N ALA A 133 1.40 10.35 14.25
CA ALA A 133 2.28 11.41 14.70
C ALA A 133 1.95 12.76 14.03
N ALA A 134 1.74 12.77 12.72
CA ALA A 134 1.40 13.98 11.98
C ALA A 134 0.02 14.57 12.36
N ALA A 135 -0.94 13.71 12.73
CA ALA A 135 -2.30 14.14 13.08
C ALA A 135 -2.43 14.61 14.53
N LEU A 136 -1.72 13.98 15.47
CA LEU A 136 -1.82 14.28 16.91
C LEU A 136 -0.79 15.30 17.37
N ASN A 137 0.41 15.31 16.78
CA ASN A 137 1.49 16.23 17.11
C ASN A 137 1.90 17.04 15.89
N PRO A 138 1.04 17.96 15.41
CA PRO A 138 1.36 18.78 14.24
C PRO A 138 2.55 19.70 14.56
N GLN A 139 3.72 19.43 13.97
CA GLN A 139 4.81 20.40 13.96
C GLN A 139 4.34 21.68 13.25
N PRO A 140 4.69 22.88 13.76
CA PRO A 140 4.43 24.13 13.06
C PRO A 140 5.02 24.08 11.66
N LEU A 141 4.27 24.55 10.66
CA LEU A 141 4.84 24.70 9.32
C LEU A 141 6.01 25.68 9.39
N PRO A 142 7.12 25.43 8.66
CA PRO A 142 8.16 26.44 8.53
C PRO A 142 7.53 27.76 8.06
N PRO A 143 7.96 28.92 8.58
CA PRO A 143 7.49 30.20 8.10
C PRO A 143 7.61 30.22 6.58
N LYS A 144 6.54 30.62 5.89
CA LYS A 144 6.61 30.92 4.46
C LYS A 144 7.74 31.93 4.32
N ALA A 145 8.86 31.56 3.68
CA ALA A 145 9.94 32.48 3.43
C ALA A 145 9.30 33.73 2.81
N ALA A 146 9.38 34.86 3.52
CA ALA A 146 8.92 36.12 2.98
C ALA A 146 9.60 36.26 1.63
N ALA A 147 8.80 36.42 0.57
CA ALA A 147 9.32 36.63 -0.76
C ALA A 147 10.38 37.74 -0.66
N SER A 148 11.57 37.43 -1.13
CA SER A 148 12.67 38.38 -1.31
C SER A 148 12.31 39.35 -2.44
N ASP A 149 11.20 40.07 -2.29
CA ASP A 149 10.74 41.13 -3.17
C ASP A 149 10.98 42.48 -2.49
N ALA A 150 12.21 42.69 -2.00
CA ALA A 150 12.65 43.99 -1.54
C ALA A 150 14.09 44.25 -1.98
N SER A 151 14.22 45.25 -2.87
CA SER A 151 15.42 45.98 -3.28
C SER A 151 16.25 45.45 -4.47
N THR A 152 15.70 45.58 -5.68
CA THR A 152 16.49 46.08 -6.81
C THR A 152 15.81 47.33 -7.36
N SER A 153 16.07 48.47 -6.72
CA SER A 153 15.85 49.78 -7.35
C SER A 153 17.10 50.15 -8.17
N PRO A 154 16.97 50.78 -9.35
CA PRO A 154 18.09 51.03 -10.24
C PRO A 154 18.95 52.19 -9.73
N SER A 155 20.27 52.02 -9.76
CA SER A 155 21.22 53.13 -9.63
C SER A 155 21.27 53.87 -10.97
N THR A 156 20.66 55.05 -11.02
CA THR A 156 20.91 56.07 -12.05
C THR A 156 21.93 57.07 -11.48
N ALA A 157 23.09 57.16 -12.13
CA ALA A 157 23.97 58.33 -12.13
C ALA A 157 24.63 58.43 -13.51
#